data_AF-A0AAF0FDZ6-F1
#
_entry.id   AF-A0AAF0FDZ6-F1
#
_cell.length_a   1.000
_cell.length_b   1.000
_cell.length_c   1.000
_cell.angle_alpha   90.00
_cell.angle_beta   90.00
_cell.angle_gamma   90.00
#
_symmetry.space_group_name_H-M   'P 1'
#
loop_
_entity.id
_entity.type
_entity.pdbx_description
1 polymer ?
#
loop_
_entity_poly.entity_id
_entity_poly.type
_entity_poly.pdbx_seq_one_letter_code
_entity_poly.pdbx_strand_id
1 'polypeptide(L)'
;MKQCAEALRRSVQVVRLPASAFQPPNPAAYVHRRAAAQFRSDLFQLRLYPLHIELKENLVRLPRVLGPPWLPWPPNPETHDGRHIRLYKAAQAMLANEPDRLRILRTTVFVSKKNVHKLAVVRNRCRTRLIAALRELVAQEAVNVADRYVYVFVAQARLYSAPISEIADTLRGALKHVSKVQSDVSIES
;
A
#
# COMPACT_ATOMS: atom_id res chain seq x y z
N MET A 1 16.50 22.23 10.94
CA MET A 1 16.67 20.76 10.99
C MET A 1 15.48 19.98 11.57
N LYS A 2 14.69 20.53 12.53
CA LYS A 2 13.53 19.82 13.10
C LYS A 2 12.38 19.55 12.09
N GLN A 3 12.12 20.48 11.17
CA GLN A 3 11.08 20.33 10.12
C GLN A 3 11.37 19.21 9.11
N CYS A 4 12.64 18.99 8.72
CA CYS A 4 12.98 17.90 7.80
C CYS A 4 12.79 16.52 8.46
N ALA A 5 13.11 16.40 9.74
CA ALA A 5 12.88 15.17 10.51
C ALA A 5 11.38 14.90 10.71
N GLU A 6 10.57 15.94 10.92
CA GLU A 6 9.12 15.79 11.06
C GLU A 6 8.40 15.48 9.73
N ALA A 7 8.94 15.95 8.60
CA ALA A 7 8.46 15.58 7.27
C ALA A 7 8.75 14.11 6.94
N LEU A 8 9.94 13.60 7.30
CA LEU A 8 10.30 12.19 7.16
C LEU A 8 9.43 11.28 8.06
N ARG A 9 9.17 11.71 9.30
CA ARG A 9 8.27 11.05 10.27
C ARG A 9 6.86 10.78 9.76
N ARG A 10 6.41 11.56 8.79
CA ARG A 10 5.05 11.50 8.22
C ARG A 10 5.03 10.97 6.80
N SER A 11 6.18 10.56 6.27
CA SER A 11 6.26 10.04 4.91
C SER A 11 5.56 8.68 4.81
N VAL A 12 4.47 8.65 4.05
CA VAL A 12 3.70 7.44 3.79
C VAL A 12 4.16 6.89 2.44
N GLN A 13 4.58 5.62 2.41
CA GLN A 13 5.01 4.98 1.18
C GLN A 13 3.83 4.25 0.53
N VAL A 14 3.49 4.63 -0.70
CA VAL A 14 2.46 3.93 -1.49
C VAL A 14 3.07 2.67 -2.11
N VAL A 15 2.77 1.52 -1.52
CA VAL A 15 3.20 0.20 -2.01
C VAL A 15 2.04 -0.44 -2.76
N ARG A 16 2.25 -0.64 -4.06
CA ARG A 16 1.33 -1.44 -4.88
C ARG A 16 1.57 -2.90 -4.59
N LEU A 17 0.55 -3.58 -4.06
CA LEU A 17 0.59 -5.03 -3.91
C LEU A 17 0.32 -5.69 -5.28
N PRO A 18 1.12 -6.69 -5.69
CA PRO A 18 0.78 -7.51 -6.84
C PRO A 18 -0.45 -8.36 -6.52
N ALA A 19 -1.21 -8.78 -7.54
CA ALA A 19 -2.37 -9.63 -7.35
C ALA A 19 -2.02 -10.96 -6.63
N SER A 20 -0.76 -11.43 -6.77
CA SER A 20 -0.22 -12.60 -6.06
C SER A 20 -0.08 -12.39 -4.55
N ALA A 21 0.08 -11.15 -4.07
CA ALA A 21 0.13 -10.85 -2.63
C ALA A 21 -1.24 -10.98 -1.94
N PHE A 22 -2.31 -11.20 -2.72
CA PHE A 22 -3.65 -11.53 -2.23
C PHE A 22 -3.97 -13.04 -2.28
N GLN A 23 -2.97 -13.91 -2.50
CA GLN A 23 -3.10 -15.36 -2.37
C GLN A 23 -2.90 -15.76 -0.88
N PRO A 24 -3.57 -16.82 -0.36
CA PRO A 24 -3.52 -18.19 -0.87
C PRO A 24 -4.90 -18.66 -1.36
N PRO A 25 -5.02 -19.87 -1.94
CA PRO A 25 -5.66 -20.08 -3.23
C PRO A 25 -6.94 -19.24 -3.38
N ASN A 26 -6.93 -18.32 -4.35
CA ASN A 26 -8.08 -17.54 -4.81
C ASN A 26 -8.33 -16.17 -4.11
N PRO A 27 -7.98 -15.03 -4.76
CA PRO A 27 -8.38 -13.68 -4.34
C PRO A 27 -9.91 -13.47 -4.25
N ALA A 28 -10.73 -14.41 -4.75
CA ALA A 28 -12.16 -14.45 -4.49
C ALA A 28 -12.52 -14.62 -3.00
N ALA A 29 -11.63 -15.21 -2.18
CA ALA A 29 -11.87 -15.38 -0.74
C ALA A 29 -12.00 -14.05 0.02
N TYR A 30 -11.36 -12.97 -0.48
CA TYR A 30 -11.52 -11.63 0.10
C TYR A 30 -12.77 -10.90 -0.42
N VAL A 31 -13.34 -11.32 -1.55
CA VAL A 31 -14.56 -10.74 -2.12
C VAL A 31 -15.79 -11.10 -1.28
N HIS A 32 -15.79 -12.27 -0.65
CA HIS A 32 -16.87 -12.72 0.25
C HIS A 32 -16.75 -12.14 1.67
N ARG A 33 -15.64 -11.51 2.03
CA ARG A 33 -15.50 -10.84 3.33
C ARG A 33 -16.13 -9.46 3.27
N ARG A 34 -16.83 -9.09 4.35
CA ARG A 34 -17.32 -7.73 4.53
C ARG A 34 -16.12 -6.80 4.67
N ALA A 35 -16.08 -5.76 3.84
CA ALA A 35 -15.06 -4.72 3.95
C ALA A 35 -15.24 -3.99 5.29
N ALA A 36 -14.14 -3.69 5.99
CA ALA A 36 -14.15 -2.96 7.24
C ALA A 36 -14.66 -1.52 7.04
N ALA A 37 -14.28 -0.92 5.91
CA ALA A 37 -14.82 0.34 5.45
C ALA A 37 -15.02 0.30 3.92
N GLN A 38 -16.02 1.02 3.44
CA GLN A 38 -16.25 1.21 2.01
C GLN A 38 -16.54 2.67 1.71
N PHE A 39 -16.07 3.12 0.55
CA PHE A 39 -16.38 4.41 -0.03
C PHE A 39 -16.71 4.19 -1.51
N ARG A 40 -17.74 4.85 -2.02
CA ARG A 40 -18.17 4.73 -3.41
C ARG A 40 -18.28 6.12 -4.01
N SER A 41 -17.70 6.28 -5.19
CA SER A 41 -17.87 7.45 -6.05
C SER A 41 -18.05 7.01 -7.50
N ASP A 42 -18.39 7.94 -8.37
CA ASP A 42 -18.49 7.72 -9.82
C ASP A 42 -17.14 7.43 -10.48
N LEU A 43 -16.03 7.74 -9.80
CA LEU A 43 -14.67 7.53 -10.30
C LEU A 43 -14.13 6.15 -9.89
N PHE A 44 -14.36 5.77 -8.63
CA PHE A 44 -13.89 4.49 -8.10
C PHE A 44 -14.69 4.05 -6.87
N GLN A 45 -14.58 2.78 -6.54
CA GLN A 45 -14.97 2.26 -5.23
C GLN A 45 -13.71 1.94 -4.44
N LEU A 46 -13.64 2.39 -3.19
CA LEU A 46 -12.57 2.04 -2.25
C LEU A 46 -13.16 1.09 -1.20
N ARG A 47 -12.48 -0.04 -1.01
CA ARG A 47 -12.82 -1.06 0.00
C ARG A 47 -11.60 -1.34 0.85
N LEU A 48 -11.80 -1.43 2.15
CA LEU A 48 -10.73 -1.76 3.08
C LEU A 48 -10.92 -3.16 3.61
N TYR A 49 -9.84 -3.93 3.53
CA TYR A 49 -9.78 -5.27 4.07
C TYR A 49 -8.71 -5.35 5.14
N PRO A 50 -9.00 -5.93 6.31
CA PRO A 50 -7.97 -6.20 7.32
C PRO A 50 -6.93 -7.15 6.73
N LEU A 51 -5.67 -6.76 6.85
CA LEU A 51 -4.54 -7.58 6.46
C LEU A 51 -4.25 -8.54 7.64
N HIS A 52 -4.80 -9.74 7.58
CA HIS A 52 -4.56 -10.78 8.59
C HIS A 52 -3.26 -11.55 8.39
N ILE A 53 -2.67 -11.40 7.21
CA ILE A 53 -1.36 -11.96 6.92
C ILE A 53 -0.38 -10.93 7.48
N GLU A 54 0.41 -11.29 8.48
CA GLU A 54 1.77 -10.78 8.56
C GLU A 54 2.33 -11.05 7.17
N LEU A 55 2.23 -10.07 6.25
CA LEU A 55 2.93 -10.09 4.98
C LEU A 55 4.37 -10.11 5.45
N LYS A 56 4.88 -11.32 5.69
CA LYS A 56 6.21 -11.57 6.21
C LYS A 56 7.08 -10.63 5.43
N GLU A 57 7.93 -9.95 6.16
CA GLU A 57 8.78 -8.82 5.77
C GLU A 57 9.57 -9.06 4.47
N ASN A 58 9.46 -10.22 3.83
CA ASN A 58 9.81 -10.59 2.46
C ASN A 58 9.41 -9.60 1.35
N LEU A 59 8.40 -8.72 1.55
CA LEU A 59 8.10 -7.64 0.59
C LEU A 59 8.81 -6.31 0.91
N VAL A 60 9.42 -6.19 2.09
CA VAL A 60 10.47 -5.20 2.30
C VAL A 60 11.62 -5.70 1.45
N ARG A 61 11.66 -5.22 0.20
CA ARG A 61 12.82 -5.38 -0.68
C ARG A 61 14.04 -5.11 0.18
N LEU A 62 14.92 -6.11 0.29
CA LEU A 62 16.26 -5.93 0.83
C LEU A 62 16.74 -4.53 0.40
N PRO A 63 17.25 -3.68 1.30
CA PRO A 63 18.20 -2.69 0.86
C PRO A 63 19.17 -3.47 -0.04
N ARG A 64 19.36 -3.05 -1.30
CA ARG A 64 20.26 -3.74 -2.26
C ARG A 64 21.67 -4.00 -1.68
N VAL A 65 21.98 -3.31 -0.60
CA VAL A 65 23.13 -3.40 0.30
C VAL A 65 23.30 -4.79 0.98
N LEU A 66 22.24 -5.56 1.19
CA LEU A 66 22.28 -6.83 1.93
C LEU A 66 22.49 -8.08 1.04
N GLY A 67 22.73 -7.89 -0.26
CA GLY A 67 23.11 -8.96 -1.17
C GLY A 67 22.00 -9.43 -2.13
N PRO A 68 22.30 -10.45 -2.95
CA PRO A 68 21.41 -10.89 -4.00
C PRO A 68 20.14 -11.58 -3.45
N PRO A 69 18.98 -11.45 -4.13
CA PRO A 69 17.70 -11.97 -3.65
C PRO A 69 17.58 -13.50 -3.69
N TRP A 70 18.54 -14.21 -4.29
CA TRP A 70 18.57 -15.68 -4.36
C TRP A 70 19.30 -16.33 -3.16
N LEU A 71 19.89 -15.52 -2.28
CA LEU A 71 20.57 -16.04 -1.10
C LEU A 71 19.54 -16.42 -0.02
N PRO A 72 19.71 -17.56 0.69
CA PRO A 72 18.81 -17.99 1.75
C PRO A 72 18.63 -16.92 2.83
N TRP A 73 17.39 -16.72 3.28
CA TRP A 73 17.04 -15.74 4.32
C TRP A 73 16.26 -16.40 5.46
N PRO A 74 16.58 -16.12 6.74
CA PRO A 74 17.66 -15.25 7.24
C PRO A 74 19.07 -15.84 6.99
N PRO A 75 20.13 -15.01 6.97
CA PRO A 75 21.49 -15.51 6.80
C PRO A 75 21.88 -16.40 7.99
N ASN A 76 22.19 -17.67 7.70
CA ASN A 76 22.67 -18.62 8.70
C ASN A 76 24.17 -18.37 9.00
N PRO A 77 24.56 -18.21 10.27
CA PRO A 77 25.97 -18.05 10.65
C PRO A 77 26.90 -19.19 10.21
N GLU A 78 26.37 -20.38 9.99
CA GLU A 78 27.16 -21.54 9.52
C GLU A 78 27.47 -21.48 8.02
N THR A 79 26.66 -20.78 7.23
CA THR A 79 26.77 -20.77 5.76
C THR A 79 27.15 -19.40 5.18
N HIS A 80 27.17 -18.35 5.99
CA HIS A 80 27.43 -16.98 5.54
C HIS A 80 28.71 -16.42 6.15
N ASP A 81 29.44 -15.62 5.36
CA ASP A 81 30.62 -14.91 5.84
C ASP A 81 30.25 -13.98 7.03
N GLY A 82 31.12 -13.92 8.04
CA GLY A 82 30.98 -13.04 9.20
C GLY A 82 30.82 -11.57 8.84
N ARG A 83 31.32 -11.11 7.68
CA ARG A 83 31.02 -9.76 7.17
C ARG A 83 29.54 -9.59 6.82
N HIS A 84 28.94 -10.60 6.19
CA HIS A 84 27.52 -10.59 5.83
C HIS A 84 26.65 -10.54 7.09
N ILE A 85 26.95 -11.39 8.07
CA ILE A 85 26.19 -11.45 9.34
C ILE A 85 26.22 -10.10 10.06
N ARG A 86 27.38 -9.41 10.06
CA ARG A 86 27.52 -8.08 10.66
C ARG A 86 26.68 -7.02 9.93
N LEU A 87 26.68 -7.02 8.60
CA LEU A 87 25.84 -6.11 7.81
C LEU A 87 24.35 -6.36 8.03
N TYR A 88 23.95 -7.64 8.13
CA TYR A 88 22.59 -8.04 8.45
C TYR A 88 22.15 -7.54 9.84
N LYS A 89 22.95 -7.79 10.88
CA LYS A 89 22.66 -7.32 12.24
C LYS A 89 22.61 -5.80 12.32
N ALA A 90 23.50 -5.09 11.62
CA ALA A 90 23.47 -3.63 11.53
C ALA A 90 22.21 -3.12 10.84
N ALA A 91 21.79 -3.75 9.74
CA ALA A 91 20.55 -3.38 9.06
C ALA A 91 19.29 -3.70 9.89
N GLN A 92 19.26 -4.85 10.60
CA GLN A 92 18.20 -5.14 11.56
C GLN A 92 18.16 -4.13 12.70
N ALA A 93 19.32 -3.75 13.24
CA ALA A 93 19.39 -2.73 14.28
C ALA A 93 18.94 -1.36 13.76
N MET A 94 19.30 -0.98 12.53
CA MET A 94 18.78 0.23 11.89
C MET A 94 17.26 0.17 11.72
N LEU A 95 16.72 -0.93 11.20
CA LEU A 95 15.28 -1.17 11.05
C LEU A 95 14.55 -1.17 12.41
N ALA A 96 15.18 -1.69 13.47
CA ALA A 96 14.62 -1.74 14.82
C ALA A 96 14.72 -0.38 15.54
N ASN A 97 15.76 0.42 15.25
CA ASN A 97 16.00 1.73 15.85
C ASN A 97 15.38 2.89 15.07
N GLU A 98 14.64 2.62 13.99
CA GLU A 98 13.86 3.60 13.24
C GLU A 98 12.38 3.51 13.71
N PRO A 99 12.01 4.16 14.84
CA PRO A 99 10.63 4.15 15.33
C PRO A 99 9.67 4.88 14.38
N ASP A 100 10.22 5.62 13.40
CA ASP A 100 9.51 6.21 12.29
C ASP A 100 9.20 5.12 11.26
N ARG A 101 8.32 4.19 11.63
CA ARG A 101 7.70 3.27 10.68
C ARG A 101 7.15 4.10 9.53
N LEU A 102 7.82 4.06 8.38
CA LEU A 102 7.26 4.53 7.12
C LEU A 102 5.88 3.92 7.03
N ARG A 103 4.83 4.75 7.13
CA ARG A 103 3.46 4.24 7.07
C ARG A 103 3.26 3.68 5.67
N ILE A 104 3.00 2.40 5.56
CA ILE A 104 2.94 1.72 4.26
C ILE A 104 1.48 1.67 3.83
N LEU A 105 1.12 2.54 2.88
CA LEU A 105 -0.16 2.44 2.21
C LEU A 105 -0.12 1.29 1.19
N ARG A 106 -0.60 0.13 1.63
CA ARG A 106 -0.75 -1.06 0.79
C ARG A 106 -2.00 -0.91 -0.08
N THR A 107 -1.80 -0.71 -1.38
CA THR A 107 -2.90 -0.45 -2.33
C THR A 107 -2.95 -1.46 -3.47
N THR A 108 -4.14 -1.71 -3.99
CA THR A 108 -4.35 -2.42 -5.25
C THR A 108 -5.50 -1.82 -6.03
N VAL A 109 -5.30 -1.74 -7.35
CA VAL A 109 -6.27 -1.15 -8.27
C VAL A 109 -6.74 -2.19 -9.27
N PHE A 110 -8.00 -2.61 -9.11
CA PHE A 110 -8.72 -3.44 -10.05
C PHE A 110 -9.37 -2.58 -11.12
N VAL A 111 -9.05 -2.91 -12.37
CA VAL A 111 -9.61 -2.26 -13.55
C VAL A 111 -10.15 -3.35 -14.47
N SER A 112 -11.45 -3.56 -14.44
CA SER A 112 -12.10 -4.66 -15.17
C SER A 112 -12.48 -4.23 -16.59
N LYS A 113 -12.60 -5.23 -17.48
CA LYS A 113 -13.11 -5.03 -18.86
C LYS A 113 -14.53 -4.48 -18.83
N LYS A 114 -15.36 -4.99 -17.92
CA LYS A 114 -16.79 -4.68 -17.79
C LYS A 114 -17.05 -3.28 -17.20
N ASN A 115 -16.22 -2.82 -16.27
CA ASN A 115 -16.48 -1.55 -15.55
C ASN A 115 -15.84 -0.33 -16.21
N VAL A 116 -14.82 -0.52 -17.06
CA VAL A 116 -14.06 0.58 -17.67
C VAL A 116 -14.11 0.51 -19.18
N HIS A 117 -13.39 -0.44 -19.78
CA HIS A 117 -13.31 -0.54 -21.24
C HIS A 117 -12.71 -1.86 -21.72
N LYS A 118 -13.02 -2.25 -22.97
CA LYS A 118 -12.44 -3.43 -23.61
C LYS A 118 -10.92 -3.32 -23.81
N LEU A 119 -10.44 -2.13 -24.16
CA LEU A 119 -9.03 -1.90 -24.49
C LEU A 119 -8.15 -1.91 -23.23
N ALA A 120 -7.06 -2.66 -23.27
CA ALA A 120 -6.10 -2.75 -22.17
C ALA A 120 -5.41 -1.40 -21.89
N VAL A 121 -5.12 -0.62 -22.94
CA VAL A 121 -4.46 0.69 -22.82
C VAL A 121 -5.30 1.67 -21.99
N VAL A 122 -6.60 1.75 -22.26
CA VAL A 122 -7.55 2.58 -21.52
C VAL A 122 -7.59 2.19 -20.04
N ARG A 123 -7.65 0.88 -19.76
CA ARG A 123 -7.63 0.35 -18.38
C ARG A 123 -6.31 0.65 -17.67
N ASN A 124 -5.19 0.51 -18.37
CA ASN A 124 -3.88 0.81 -17.79
C ASN A 124 -3.73 2.31 -17.50
N ARG A 125 -4.22 3.18 -18.40
CA ARG A 125 -4.24 4.63 -18.17
C ARG A 125 -5.02 4.97 -16.90
N CYS A 126 -6.22 4.41 -16.71
CA CYS A 126 -7.01 4.61 -15.49
C CYS A 126 -6.23 4.20 -14.23
N ARG A 127 -5.59 3.02 -14.25
CA ARG A 127 -4.75 2.55 -13.14
C ARG A 127 -3.62 3.51 -12.83
N THR A 128 -2.85 3.90 -13.86
CA THR A 128 -1.70 4.78 -13.70
C THR A 128 -2.10 6.14 -13.17
N ARG A 129 -3.20 6.72 -13.70
CA ARG A 129 -3.70 8.03 -13.25
C ARG A 129 -4.11 8.01 -11.78
N LEU A 130 -4.84 6.98 -11.34
CA LEU A 130 -5.27 6.86 -9.95
C LEU A 130 -4.08 6.63 -8.99
N ILE A 131 -3.10 5.80 -9.39
CA ILE A 131 -1.89 5.59 -8.58
C ILE A 131 -1.03 6.87 -8.53
N ALA A 132 -0.93 7.61 -9.64
CA ALA A 132 -0.19 8.87 -9.69
C ALA A 132 -0.83 9.92 -8.75
N ALA A 133 -2.15 10.12 -8.85
CA ALA A 133 -2.88 11.02 -7.97
C ALA A 133 -2.75 10.64 -6.49
N LEU A 134 -2.82 9.34 -6.18
CA LEU A 134 -2.64 8.84 -4.82
C LEU A 134 -1.23 9.10 -4.29
N ARG A 135 -0.20 8.90 -5.10
CA ARG A 135 1.19 9.17 -4.70
C ARG A 135 1.44 10.65 -4.46
N GLU A 136 0.90 11.50 -5.34
CA GLU A 136 1.00 12.95 -5.20
C GLU A 136 0.30 13.43 -3.94
N LEU A 137 -0.93 12.98 -3.70
CA LEU A 137 -1.71 13.33 -2.51
C LEU A 137 -1.02 12.88 -1.22
N VAL A 138 -0.44 11.68 -1.21
CA VAL A 138 0.30 11.16 -0.06
C VAL A 138 1.62 11.89 0.17
N ALA A 139 2.25 12.43 -0.88
CA ALA A 139 3.45 13.24 -0.75
C ALA A 139 3.14 14.66 -0.24
N GLN A 140 1.99 15.23 -0.61
CA GLN A 140 1.57 16.57 -0.24
C GLN A 140 0.91 16.64 1.15
N GLU A 141 0.12 15.62 1.51
CA GLU A 141 -0.68 15.59 2.72
C GLU A 141 -0.25 14.45 3.64
N ALA A 142 -0.12 14.74 4.94
CA ALA A 142 0.07 13.72 5.97
C ALA A 142 -1.25 12.94 6.16
N VAL A 143 -1.52 11.99 5.27
CA VAL A 143 -2.72 11.15 5.36
C VAL A 143 -2.55 10.16 6.51
N ASN A 144 -3.55 10.08 7.38
CA ASN A 144 -3.59 9.04 8.39
C ASN A 144 -3.98 7.70 7.72
N VAL A 145 -2.98 6.86 7.50
CA VAL A 145 -3.15 5.54 6.87
C VAL A 145 -2.85 4.47 7.91
N ALA A 146 -3.75 3.50 8.02
CA ALA A 146 -3.57 2.36 8.90
C ALA A 146 -2.85 1.22 8.15
N ASP A 147 -1.65 0.86 8.62
CA ASP A 147 -0.79 -0.16 8.00
C ASP A 147 -1.40 -1.58 8.01
N ARG A 148 -2.38 -1.81 8.88
CA ARG A 148 -3.07 -3.10 9.08
C ARG A 148 -4.15 -3.37 8.02
N TYR A 149 -4.36 -2.47 7.07
CA TYR A 149 -5.39 -2.61 6.05
C TYR A 149 -4.82 -2.59 4.64
N VAL A 150 -5.51 -3.26 3.73
CA VAL A 150 -5.28 -3.13 2.29
C VAL A 150 -6.38 -2.28 1.67
N TYR A 151 -5.95 -1.26 0.94
CA TYR A 151 -6.80 -0.31 0.23
C TYR A 151 -7.05 -0.84 -1.18
N VAL A 152 -8.24 -1.38 -1.39
CA VAL A 152 -8.65 -1.97 -2.68
C VAL A 152 -9.50 -0.97 -3.45
N PHE A 153 -8.97 -0.48 -4.55
CA PHE A 153 -9.65 0.42 -5.48
C PHE A 153 -10.23 -0.37 -6.65
N VAL A 154 -11.50 -0.14 -6.98
CA VAL A 154 -12.17 -0.63 -8.18
C VAL A 154 -12.48 0.57 -9.05
N ALA A 155 -11.77 0.70 -10.18
CA ALA A 155 -11.96 1.82 -11.11
C ALA A 155 -13.29 1.73 -11.88
N GLN A 156 -13.90 2.89 -12.13
CA GLN A 156 -15.08 3.05 -12.98
C GLN A 156 -14.72 3.79 -14.28
N ALA A 157 -15.61 3.74 -15.28
CA ALA A 157 -15.37 4.29 -16.62
C ALA A 157 -15.06 5.81 -16.60
N ARG A 158 -15.74 6.58 -15.73
CA ARG A 158 -15.57 8.05 -15.62
C ARG A 158 -14.15 8.46 -15.21
N LEU A 159 -13.40 7.57 -14.55
CA LEU A 159 -12.00 7.81 -14.18
C LEU A 159 -11.09 8.09 -15.39
N TYR A 160 -11.44 7.57 -16.57
CA TYR A 160 -10.63 7.78 -17.77
C TYR A 160 -10.61 9.25 -18.22
N SER A 161 -11.75 9.92 -18.19
CA SER A 161 -11.95 11.29 -18.68
C SER A 161 -11.87 12.35 -17.59
N ALA A 162 -12.07 12.00 -16.32
CA ALA A 162 -12.02 12.96 -15.22
C ALA A 162 -10.69 13.72 -15.15
N PRO A 163 -10.64 15.03 -14.83
CA PRO A 163 -9.41 15.77 -14.58
C PRO A 163 -8.68 15.25 -13.33
N ILE A 164 -7.35 15.46 -13.28
CA ILE A 164 -6.52 14.94 -12.18
C ILE A 164 -6.89 15.56 -10.82
N SER A 165 -7.32 16.84 -10.82
CA SER A 165 -7.82 17.54 -9.63
C SER A 165 -9.05 16.86 -9.03
N GLU A 166 -10.05 16.55 -9.85
CA GLU A 166 -11.27 15.85 -9.40
C GLU A 166 -10.94 14.46 -8.81
N ILE A 167 -9.97 13.75 -9.42
CA ILE A 167 -9.48 12.47 -8.89
C ILE A 167 -8.84 12.66 -7.51
N ALA A 168 -7.97 13.68 -7.35
CA ALA A 168 -7.29 13.98 -6.09
C ALA A 168 -8.28 14.38 -4.99
N ASP A 169 -9.25 15.24 -5.30
CA ASP A 169 -10.28 15.69 -4.34
C ASP A 169 -11.16 14.52 -3.88
N THR A 170 -11.56 13.66 -4.83
CA THR A 170 -12.33 12.45 -4.51
C THR A 170 -11.50 11.47 -3.66
N LEU A 171 -10.21 11.30 -3.95
CA LEU A 171 -9.29 10.49 -3.13
C LEU A 171 -9.15 11.06 -1.71
N ARG A 172 -9.03 12.39 -1.57
CA ARG A 172 -8.97 13.07 -0.27
C ARG A 172 -10.22 12.78 0.54
N GLY A 173 -11.40 12.95 -0.07
CA GLY A 173 -12.68 12.62 0.57
C GLY A 173 -12.78 11.16 0.99
N ALA A 174 -12.36 10.24 0.11
CA ALA A 174 -12.37 8.80 0.37
C ALA A 174 -11.47 8.42 1.56
N LEU A 175 -10.25 8.95 1.61
CA LEU A 175 -9.29 8.64 2.67
C LEU A 175 -9.73 9.23 4.02
N LYS A 176 -10.29 10.45 4.03
CA LYS A 176 -10.89 11.05 5.25
C LYS A 176 -12.06 10.23 5.77
N HIS A 177 -12.97 9.82 4.88
CA HIS A 177 -14.12 8.99 5.24
C HIS A 177 -13.68 7.65 5.85
N VAL A 178 -12.74 6.98 5.20
CA VAL A 178 -12.20 5.70 5.67
C VAL A 178 -11.45 5.85 6.99
N SER A 179 -10.63 6.89 7.14
CA SER A 179 -9.90 7.13 8.40
C SER A 179 -10.86 7.36 9.56
N LYS A 180 -12.00 8.03 9.34
CA LYS A 180 -13.04 8.20 10.38
C LYS A 180 -13.61 6.85 10.81
N VAL A 181 -14.02 6.03 9.84
CA VAL A 181 -14.59 4.69 10.11
C VAL A 181 -13.59 3.77 10.82
N GLN A 182 -12.29 3.87 10.49
CA GLN A 182 -11.25 3.11 11.17
C GLN A 182 -11.10 3.47 12.65
N SER A 183 -11.22 4.75 12.99
CA SER A 183 -11.16 5.21 14.39
C SER A 183 -12.31 4.62 15.20
N ASP A 184 -13.52 4.58 14.63
CA ASP A 184 -14.70 4.06 15.31
C ASP A 184 -14.58 2.54 15.58
N VAL A 185 -14.11 1.77 14.58
CA VAL A 185 -13.93 0.31 14.71
C VAL A 185 -12.86 -0.08 15.73
N SER A 186 -11.85 0.77 15.94
CA SER A 186 -10.75 0.49 16.88
C SER A 186 -11.13 0.70 18.35
N ILE A 187 -12.29 1.33 18.64
CA ILE A 187 -12.77 1.59 20.01
C ILE A 187 -13.63 0.42 20.52
N GLU A 188 -14.23 -0.37 19.62
CA GLU A 188 -15.12 -1.49 19.97
C GLU A 188 -14.40 -2.86 20.09
N SER A 189 -13.10 -2.93 19.77
CA SER A 189 -12.27 -4.16 19.79
C SER A 189 -11.31 -4.19 20.96
#